data_AF-A0A2S5CGZ0-F1
#
_entry.id   AF-A0A2S5CGZ0-F1
#
_cell.length_a   1.000
_cell.length_b   1.000
_cell.length_c   1.000
_cell.angle_alpha   90.00
_cell.angle_beta   90.00
_cell.angle_gamma   90.00
#
_symmetry.space_group_name_H-M   'P 1'
#
loop_
_entity.id
_entity.type
_entity.pdbx_description
1 polymer ?
#
loop_
_entity_poly.entity_id
_entity_poly.type
_entity_poly.pdbx_seq_one_letter_code
_entity_poly.pdbx_strand_id
1 'polypeptide(L)'
;MDNDQQKVLLAAASFFNETAKKRLTTERGLHAETLIMSVARLSGSLMYKSFGLDDKLAPGTTVLSEQANQHGPKLMDMMLVTLQQLGQPITETTVDTKYLDAKFSQLSFQESYERLAPFFLAYCQAAPLPFREAAIAGAVATGILIQECRTVLPVAGGAALGIYGFIEGTKTVPY
;
A
#
# COMPACT_ATOMS: atom_id res chain seq x y z
N MET A 1 12.53 -10.60 13.98
CA MET A 1 12.71 -9.16 13.71
C MET A 1 13.25 -8.56 14.99
N ASP A 2 14.39 -7.86 14.92
CA ASP A 2 14.92 -7.15 16.09
C ASP A 2 14.03 -5.93 16.41
N ASN A 3 14.01 -5.50 17.67
CA ASN A 3 13.19 -4.39 18.17
C ASN A 3 13.47 -3.07 17.42
N ASP A 4 14.71 -2.83 16.97
CA ASP A 4 15.06 -1.62 16.24
C ASP A 4 14.54 -1.64 14.81
N GLN A 5 14.59 -2.79 14.13
CA GLN A 5 13.92 -2.97 12.83
C GLN A 5 12.40 -2.73 12.93
N GLN A 6 11.77 -3.19 14.02
CA GLN A 6 10.34 -2.97 14.25
C GLN A 6 10.01 -1.48 14.42
N LYS A 7 10.82 -0.73 15.16
CA LYS A 7 10.65 0.72 15.33
C LYS A 7 10.76 1.46 14.00
N VAL A 8 11.74 1.10 13.17
CA VAL A 8 11.93 1.72 11.84
C VAL A 8 10.71 1.48 10.95
N LEU A 9 10.20 0.24 10.90
CA LEU A 9 9.00 -0.09 10.13
C LEU A 9 7.76 0.69 10.60
N LEU A 10 7.56 0.80 11.91
CA LEU A 10 6.44 1.56 12.48
C LEU A 10 6.56 3.06 12.22
N ALA A 11 7.77 3.62 12.30
CA ALA A 11 8.02 5.02 11.97
C ALA A 11 7.72 5.32 10.49
N ALA A 12 8.15 4.44 9.58
CA ALA A 12 7.86 4.55 8.16
C ALA A 12 6.35 4.43 7.88
N ALA A 13 5.68 3.44 8.49
CA ALA A 13 4.24 3.26 8.35
C ALA A 13 3.44 4.48 8.84
N SER A 14 3.82 5.03 10.00
CA SER A 14 3.22 6.26 10.54
C SER A 14 3.45 7.44 9.59
N PHE A 15 4.66 7.61 9.05
CA PHE A 15 4.95 8.68 8.10
C PHE A 15 4.11 8.54 6.81
N PHE A 16 3.98 7.33 6.27
CA PHE A 16 3.18 7.05 5.07
C PHE A 16 1.70 7.35 5.29
N ASN A 17 1.14 6.95 6.43
CA ASN A 17 -0.25 7.24 6.78
C ASN A 17 -0.52 8.73 6.88
N GLU A 18 0.28 9.46 7.66
CA GLU A 18 0.06 10.89 7.87
C GLU A 18 0.28 11.69 6.59
N THR A 19 1.27 11.31 5.79
CA THR A 19 1.49 11.89 4.46
C THR A 19 0.32 11.64 3.54
N ALA A 20 -0.19 10.41 3.48
CA ALA A 20 -1.31 10.07 2.60
C ALA A 20 -2.59 10.81 3.01
N LYS A 21 -2.93 10.84 4.31
CA LYS A 21 -4.05 11.64 4.82
C LYS A 21 -3.91 13.10 4.40
N LYS A 22 -2.73 13.71 4.62
CA LYS A 22 -2.47 15.11 4.29
C LYS A 22 -2.56 15.40 2.78
N ARG A 23 -2.07 14.50 1.93
CA ARG A 23 -1.98 14.71 0.48
C ARG A 23 -3.23 14.34 -0.29
N LEU A 24 -4.08 13.48 0.28
CA LEU A 24 -5.29 12.99 -0.37
C LEU A 24 -6.58 13.59 0.21
N THR A 25 -6.50 14.30 1.34
CA THR A 25 -7.65 15.09 1.84
C THR A 25 -7.94 16.22 0.87
N THR A 26 -9.21 16.36 0.49
CA THR A 26 -9.72 17.44 -0.35
C THR A 26 -10.67 18.33 0.47
N GLU A 27 -11.18 19.41 -0.14
CA GLU A 27 -12.25 20.23 0.47
C GLU A 27 -13.50 19.42 0.81
N ARG A 28 -13.75 18.31 0.10
CA ARG A 28 -14.87 17.39 0.34
C ARG A 28 -14.55 16.32 1.39
N GLY A 29 -13.40 16.43 2.04
CA GLY A 29 -12.89 15.45 3.00
C GLY A 29 -12.03 14.37 2.37
N LEU A 30 -11.85 13.29 3.12
CA LEU A 30 -10.99 12.16 2.79
C LEU A 30 -11.84 10.95 2.41
N HIS A 31 -11.66 10.43 1.20
CA HIS A 31 -12.35 9.23 0.73
C HIS A 31 -11.57 7.98 1.14
N ALA A 32 -12.17 7.13 1.99
CA ALA A 32 -11.48 6.00 2.61
C ALA A 32 -10.93 5.02 1.58
N GLU A 33 -11.72 4.68 0.57
CA GLU A 33 -11.36 3.75 -0.48
C GLU A 33 -10.17 4.24 -1.30
N THR A 34 -10.18 5.54 -1.63
CA THR A 34 -9.07 6.21 -2.34
C THR A 34 -7.80 6.17 -1.48
N LEU A 35 -7.91 6.55 -0.20
CA LEU A 35 -6.78 6.59 0.72
C LEU A 35 -6.10 5.22 0.86
N ILE A 36 -6.88 4.18 1.14
CA ILE A 36 -6.39 2.81 1.34
C ILE A 36 -5.73 2.29 0.06
N MET A 37 -6.42 2.44 -1.09
CA MET A 37 -5.92 1.95 -2.37
C MET A 37 -4.67 2.70 -2.82
N SER A 38 -4.59 4.02 -2.64
CA SER A 38 -3.40 4.80 -2.98
C SER A 38 -2.19 4.35 -2.17
N VAL A 39 -2.31 4.19 -0.84
CA VAL A 39 -1.18 3.73 -0.01
C VAL A 39 -0.76 2.30 -0.38
N ALA A 40 -1.73 1.41 -0.64
CA ALA A 40 -1.44 0.05 -1.08
C ALA A 40 -0.73 0.00 -2.44
N ARG A 41 -1.15 0.82 -3.41
CA ARG A 41 -0.48 0.97 -4.70
C ARG A 41 0.98 1.40 -4.54
N LEU A 42 1.24 2.40 -3.69
CA LEU A 42 2.62 2.86 -3.45
C LEU A 42 3.46 1.81 -2.72
N SER A 43 2.88 1.09 -1.76
CA SER A 43 3.54 -0.07 -1.14
C SER A 43 3.94 -1.10 -2.20
N GLY A 44 3.03 -1.44 -3.12
CA GLY A 44 3.33 -2.32 -4.25
C GLY A 44 4.42 -1.75 -5.18
N SER A 45 4.40 -0.46 -5.49
CA SER A 45 5.42 0.18 -6.33
C SER A 45 6.80 0.19 -5.69
N LEU A 46 6.90 0.37 -4.37
CA LEU A 46 8.16 0.24 -3.65
C LEU A 46 8.66 -1.20 -3.72
N MET A 47 7.77 -2.18 -3.55
CA MET A 47 8.13 -3.59 -3.72
C MET A 47 8.61 -3.87 -5.14
N TYR A 48 7.92 -3.35 -6.17
CA TYR A 48 8.34 -3.44 -7.56
C TYR A 48 9.75 -2.88 -7.76
N LYS A 49 10.05 -1.69 -7.22
CA LYS A 49 11.40 -1.09 -7.30
C LYS A 49 12.47 -1.96 -6.64
N SER A 50 12.11 -2.79 -5.66
CA SER A 50 13.03 -3.74 -5.04
C SER A 50 13.38 -4.95 -5.91
N PHE A 51 12.67 -5.17 -7.03
CA PHE A 51 12.90 -6.31 -7.91
C PHE A 51 14.12 -6.13 -8.83
N GLY A 52 14.62 -4.89 -9.00
CA GLY A 52 15.76 -4.61 -9.86
C GLY A 52 15.51 -4.95 -11.34
N LEU A 53 14.26 -4.81 -11.80
CA LEU A 53 13.87 -5.04 -13.19
C LEU A 53 14.38 -3.93 -14.11
N ASP A 54 14.40 -4.19 -15.43
CA ASP A 54 14.86 -3.26 -16.46
C ASP A 54 14.16 -1.90 -16.36
N ASP A 55 14.96 -0.83 -16.33
CA ASP A 55 14.53 0.56 -16.19
C ASP A 55 13.99 1.17 -17.50
N LYS A 56 14.09 0.44 -18.61
CA LYS A 56 13.61 0.88 -19.93
C LYS A 56 12.12 0.67 -20.16
N LEU A 57 11.43 -0.04 -19.28
CA LEU A 57 9.99 -0.26 -19.42
C LEU A 57 9.23 1.04 -19.19
N ALA A 58 8.23 1.30 -20.02
CA ALA A 58 7.44 2.52 -19.90
C ALA A 58 6.60 2.52 -18.61
N PRO A 59 6.54 3.65 -17.87
CA PRO A 59 5.58 3.87 -16.79
C PRO A 59 4.15 3.39 -17.10
N GLY A 60 3.51 2.72 -16.14
CA GLY A 60 2.16 2.18 -16.32
C GLY A 60 2.07 0.86 -17.09
N THR A 61 3.19 0.30 -17.55
CA THR A 61 3.21 -1.00 -18.23
C THR A 61 2.99 -2.14 -17.23
N THR A 62 2.06 -3.05 -17.53
CA THR A 62 1.89 -4.29 -16.75
C THR A 62 3.03 -5.26 -17.05
N VAL A 63 3.65 -5.78 -15.99
CA VAL A 63 4.80 -6.69 -16.06
C VAL A 63 4.44 -8.03 -15.42
N LEU A 64 4.53 -9.08 -16.22
CA LEU A 64 4.48 -10.46 -15.72
C LEU A 64 5.86 -10.80 -15.16
N SER A 65 5.97 -10.92 -13.83
CA SER A 65 7.21 -11.33 -13.18
C SER A 65 6.95 -12.30 -12.04
N GLU A 66 7.85 -13.28 -11.91
CA GLU A 66 7.87 -14.20 -10.77
C GLU A 66 8.08 -13.46 -9.45
N GLN A 67 8.84 -12.36 -9.47
CA GLN A 67 9.02 -11.51 -8.29
C GLN A 67 7.69 -10.97 -7.78
N ALA A 68 6.83 -10.46 -8.66
CA ALA A 68 5.50 -9.98 -8.27
C ALA A 68 4.62 -11.10 -7.71
N ASN A 69 4.67 -12.30 -8.30
CA ASN A 69 3.92 -13.46 -7.81
C ASN A 69 4.40 -13.94 -6.43
N GLN A 70 5.69 -13.78 -6.13
CA GLN A 70 6.29 -14.17 -4.84
C GLN A 70 6.14 -13.11 -3.75
N HIS A 71 6.16 -11.82 -4.12
CA HIS A 71 6.23 -10.71 -3.17
C HIS A 71 4.91 -9.97 -2.97
N GLY A 72 3.99 -9.99 -3.94
CA GLY A 72 2.63 -9.46 -3.78
C GLY A 72 1.89 -10.10 -2.60
N PRO A 73 1.83 -11.44 -2.49
CA PRO A 73 1.21 -12.11 -1.35
C PRO A 73 1.81 -11.71 0.00
N LYS A 74 3.12 -11.43 0.07
CA LYS A 74 3.76 -11.00 1.33
C LYS A 74 3.26 -9.64 1.82
N LEU A 75 2.90 -8.73 0.91
CA LEU A 75 2.28 -7.45 1.29
C LEU A 75 0.87 -7.68 1.83
N MET A 76 0.10 -8.54 1.18
CA MET A 76 -1.22 -8.96 1.64
C MET A 76 -1.14 -9.61 3.03
N ASP A 77 -0.24 -10.57 3.24
CA ASP A 77 -0.01 -11.23 4.53
C ASP A 77 0.30 -10.22 5.62
N MET A 78 1.21 -9.28 5.36
CA MET A 78 1.58 -8.26 6.33
C MET A 78 0.41 -7.36 6.71
N MET A 79 -0.40 -6.95 5.75
CA MET A 79 -1.61 -6.16 6.01
C MET A 79 -2.62 -6.96 6.83
N LEU A 80 -2.85 -8.24 6.51
CA LEU A 80 -3.78 -9.11 7.24
C LEU A 80 -3.30 -9.37 8.67
N VAL A 81 -2.01 -9.64 8.87
CA VAL A 81 -1.40 -9.78 10.20
C VAL A 81 -1.56 -8.49 11.00
N THR A 82 -1.35 -7.32 10.38
CA THR A 82 -1.55 -6.02 11.03
C THR A 82 -3.02 -5.88 11.48
N LEU A 83 -3.98 -6.23 10.64
CA LEU A 83 -5.41 -6.18 10.99
C LEU A 83 -5.76 -7.13 12.15
N GLN A 84 -5.21 -8.34 12.15
CA GLN A 84 -5.40 -9.30 13.24
C GLN A 84 -4.84 -8.78 14.57
N GLN A 85 -3.65 -8.17 14.54
CA GLN A 85 -3.05 -7.53 15.72
C GLN A 85 -3.90 -6.35 16.23
N LEU A 86 -4.65 -5.69 15.35
CA LEU A 86 -5.61 -4.62 15.67
C LEU A 86 -7.01 -5.16 16.06
N GLY A 87 -7.13 -6.47 16.28
CA GLY A 87 -8.37 -7.12 16.71
C GLY A 87 -9.40 -7.35 15.62
N GLN A 88 -9.00 -7.26 14.34
CA GLN A 88 -9.87 -7.55 13.20
C GLN A 88 -9.57 -8.96 12.66
N PRO A 89 -10.48 -9.94 12.80
CA PRO A 89 -10.23 -11.32 12.39
C PRO A 89 -10.42 -11.52 10.87
N ILE A 90 -9.83 -10.65 10.06
CA ILE A 90 -9.84 -10.78 8.60
C ILE A 90 -8.76 -11.77 8.17
N THR A 91 -9.13 -12.63 7.24
CA THR A 91 -8.31 -13.64 6.58
C THR A 91 -8.53 -13.54 5.08
N GLU A 92 -7.71 -14.25 4.29
CA GLU A 92 -7.86 -14.29 2.83
C GLU A 92 -9.26 -14.74 2.39
N THR A 93 -9.89 -15.64 3.15
CA THR A 93 -11.22 -16.18 2.83
C THR A 93 -12.38 -15.31 3.30
N THR A 94 -12.10 -14.25 4.06
CA THR A 94 -13.15 -13.36 4.62
C THR A 94 -13.08 -11.95 4.06
N VAL A 95 -12.21 -11.68 3.09
CA VAL A 95 -12.20 -10.40 2.36
C VAL A 95 -13.47 -10.27 1.52
N ASP A 96 -13.98 -9.05 1.39
CA ASP A 96 -15.17 -8.79 0.57
C ASP A 96 -14.74 -8.52 -0.87
N THR A 97 -14.75 -9.57 -1.70
CA THR A 97 -14.26 -9.53 -3.08
C THR A 97 -15.02 -8.55 -3.98
N LYS A 98 -16.19 -8.06 -3.56
CA LYS A 98 -16.91 -7.01 -4.32
C LYS A 98 -16.11 -5.70 -4.41
N TYR A 99 -15.16 -5.48 -3.48
CA TYR A 99 -14.27 -4.32 -3.44
C TYR A 99 -12.93 -4.55 -4.15
N LEU A 100 -12.67 -5.71 -4.76
CA LEU A 100 -11.45 -5.97 -5.56
C LEU A 100 -11.53 -5.28 -6.94
N ASP A 101 -11.67 -3.96 -6.96
CA ASP A 101 -11.89 -3.20 -8.19
C ASP A 101 -11.39 -1.75 -8.02
N ALA A 102 -10.70 -1.22 -9.03
CA ALA A 102 -10.22 0.16 -9.06
C ALA A 102 -11.35 1.20 -8.96
N LYS A 103 -12.58 0.86 -9.38
CA LYS A 103 -13.72 1.80 -9.47
C LYS A 103 -14.10 2.47 -8.14
N PHE A 104 -13.70 1.88 -7.01
CA PHE A 104 -13.97 2.43 -5.69
C PHE A 104 -13.00 3.57 -5.32
N SER A 105 -11.87 3.68 -6.00
CA SER A 105 -10.97 4.83 -5.84
C SER A 105 -11.40 5.98 -6.73
N GLN A 106 -11.38 7.20 -6.18
CA GLN A 106 -11.57 8.44 -6.94
C GLN A 106 -10.31 8.90 -7.68
N LEU A 107 -9.17 8.22 -7.45
CA LEU A 107 -7.92 8.45 -8.15
C LEU A 107 -7.52 7.22 -8.94
N SER A 108 -7.02 7.45 -10.15
CA SER A 108 -6.25 6.47 -10.90
C SER A 108 -4.96 6.10 -10.15
N PHE A 109 -4.30 5.05 -10.60
CA PHE A 109 -3.00 4.68 -10.06
C PHE A 109 -1.97 5.80 -10.31
N GLN A 110 -1.88 6.32 -11.54
CA GLN A 110 -0.96 7.42 -11.86
C GLN A 110 -1.14 8.62 -10.92
N GLU A 111 -2.37 9.10 -10.74
CA GLU A 111 -2.63 10.25 -9.86
C GLU A 111 -2.31 9.95 -8.40
N SER A 112 -2.58 8.72 -7.93
CA SER A 112 -2.18 8.29 -6.58
C SER A 112 -0.66 8.33 -6.42
N TYR A 113 0.05 7.83 -7.43
CA TYR A 113 1.50 7.76 -7.46
C TYR A 113 2.12 9.16 -7.47
N GLU A 114 1.72 10.04 -8.38
CA GLU A 114 2.23 11.41 -8.48
C GLU A 114 2.05 12.21 -7.17
N ARG A 115 0.94 11.98 -6.45
CA ARG A 115 0.66 12.69 -5.18
C ARG A 115 1.48 12.18 -4.00
N LEU A 116 1.86 10.90 -3.97
CA LEU A 116 2.47 10.26 -2.80
C LEU A 116 3.93 9.88 -2.99
N ALA A 117 4.32 9.41 -4.18
CA ALA A 117 5.66 8.90 -4.47
C ALA A 117 6.77 9.88 -4.11
N PRO A 118 6.68 11.20 -4.40
CA PRO A 118 7.74 12.14 -4.04
C PRO A 118 8.10 12.12 -2.55
N PHE A 119 7.09 11.94 -1.68
CA PHE A 119 7.28 11.92 -0.23
C PHE A 119 7.78 10.57 0.26
N PHE A 120 7.23 9.48 -0.28
CA PHE A 120 7.60 8.13 0.15
C PHE A 120 9.04 7.82 -0.27
N LEU A 121 9.42 8.20 -1.49
CA LEU A 121 10.78 8.03 -1.99
C LEU A 121 11.78 8.93 -1.25
N ALA A 122 11.42 10.18 -0.97
CA ALA A 122 12.26 11.07 -0.16
C ALA A 122 12.49 10.51 1.26
N TYR A 123 11.46 9.92 1.88
CA TYR A 123 11.62 9.25 3.17
C TYR A 123 12.59 8.07 3.07
N CYS A 124 12.46 7.22 2.05
CA CYS A 124 13.38 6.08 1.86
C CYS A 124 14.83 6.54 1.72
N GLN A 125 15.07 7.67 1.04
CA GLN A 125 16.41 8.26 0.89
C GLN A 125 16.93 8.86 2.20
N ALA A 126 16.08 9.57 2.95
CA ALA A 126 16.47 10.24 4.19
C ALA A 126 16.68 9.26 5.36
N ALA A 127 15.93 8.17 5.42
CA ALA A 127 15.98 7.14 6.46
C ALA A 127 16.81 5.89 6.05
N PRO A 128 17.71 6.02 5.05
CA PRO A 128 18.22 4.95 4.18
C PRO A 128 17.45 3.61 4.22
N LEU A 129 16.13 3.65 4.03
CA LEU A 129 15.27 2.47 4.12
C LEU A 129 15.20 1.78 2.76
N PRO A 130 15.61 0.50 2.62
CA PRO A 130 15.53 -0.16 1.33
C PRO A 130 14.07 -0.37 0.92
N PHE A 131 13.83 -0.38 -0.40
CA PHE A 131 12.46 -0.33 -0.92
C PHE A 131 11.60 -1.53 -0.52
N ARG A 132 12.20 -2.68 -0.27
CA ARG A 132 11.48 -3.87 0.21
C ARG A 132 10.92 -3.64 1.61
N GLU A 133 11.72 -3.13 2.53
CA GLU A 133 11.32 -2.79 3.90
C GLU A 133 10.31 -1.65 3.90
N ALA A 134 10.51 -0.64 3.04
CA ALA A 134 9.55 0.44 2.85
C ALA A 134 8.20 -0.06 2.32
N ALA A 135 8.19 -1.04 1.42
CA ALA A 135 6.96 -1.66 0.95
C ALA A 135 6.22 -2.41 2.07
N ILE A 136 6.94 -3.15 2.91
CA ILE A 136 6.39 -3.83 4.09
C ILE A 136 5.79 -2.80 5.07
N ALA A 137 6.49 -1.70 5.35
CA ALA A 137 5.96 -0.60 6.14
C ALA A 137 4.70 0.02 5.49
N GLY A 138 4.66 0.12 4.16
CA GLY A 138 3.48 0.52 3.40
C GLY A 138 2.29 -0.43 3.59
N ALA A 139 2.52 -1.76 3.68
CA ALA A 139 1.46 -2.72 3.94
C ALA A 139 0.92 -2.63 5.38
N VAL A 140 1.80 -2.38 6.35
CA VAL A 140 1.41 -2.08 7.75
C VAL A 140 0.57 -0.80 7.79
N ALA A 141 1.03 0.26 7.11
CA ALA A 141 0.29 1.51 6.94
C ALA A 141 -1.12 1.28 6.38
N THR A 142 -1.26 0.50 5.30
CA THR A 142 -2.55 0.10 4.74
C THR A 142 -3.46 -0.58 5.78
N GLY A 143 -2.94 -1.53 6.57
CA GLY A 143 -3.71 -2.20 7.63
C GLY A 143 -4.21 -1.23 8.70
N ILE A 144 -3.37 -0.28 9.12
CA ILE A 144 -3.74 0.77 10.09
C ILE A 144 -4.84 1.67 9.50
N LEU A 145 -4.71 2.10 8.25
CA LEU A 145 -5.72 2.96 7.60
C LEU A 145 -7.08 2.26 7.48
N ILE A 146 -7.10 0.97 7.14
CA ILE A 146 -8.34 0.18 7.12
C ILE A 146 -9.00 0.20 8.50
N GLN A 147 -8.22 0.01 9.58
CA GLN A 147 -8.73 0.06 10.94
C GLN A 147 -9.26 1.45 11.31
N GLU A 148 -8.56 2.53 10.92
CA GLU A 148 -8.99 3.90 11.19
C GLU A 148 -10.28 4.27 10.44
N CYS A 149 -10.44 3.79 9.20
CA CYS A 149 -11.61 4.06 8.35
C CYS A 149 -12.81 3.13 8.62
N ARG A 150 -12.73 2.20 9.59
CA ARG A 150 -13.74 1.15 9.81
C ARG A 150 -15.17 1.65 10.08
N THR A 151 -15.34 2.91 10.47
CA THR A 151 -16.66 3.52 10.74
C THR A 151 -17.41 3.90 9.47
N VAL A 152 -16.70 4.06 8.34
CA VAL A 152 -17.27 4.45 7.05
C VAL A 152 -17.09 3.40 5.96
N LEU A 153 -16.10 2.51 6.10
CA LEU A 153 -15.83 1.41 5.18
C LEU A 153 -15.68 0.10 5.97
N PRO A 154 -16.42 -0.97 5.65
CA PRO A 154 -16.23 -2.27 6.30
C PRO A 154 -14.79 -2.77 6.14
N VAL A 155 -14.20 -3.29 7.22
CA VAL A 155 -12.80 -3.76 7.26
C VAL A 155 -12.52 -4.79 6.15
N ALA A 156 -13.44 -5.73 5.91
CA ALA A 156 -13.32 -6.72 4.83
C ALA A 156 -13.25 -6.09 3.43
N GLY A 157 -13.94 -4.95 3.22
CA GLY A 157 -13.87 -4.18 1.99
C GLY A 157 -12.58 -3.38 1.88
N GLY A 158 -12.14 -2.75 2.97
CA GLY A 158 -10.84 -2.09 3.03
C GLY A 158 -9.68 -3.05 2.74
N ALA A 159 -9.71 -4.26 3.30
CA ALA A 159 -8.71 -5.30 3.03
C ALA A 159 -8.69 -5.69 1.54
N ALA A 160 -9.86 -5.86 0.90
CA ALA A 160 -9.94 -6.13 -0.53
C ALA A 160 -9.34 -4.98 -1.37
N LEU A 161 -9.60 -3.72 -1.04
CA LEU A 161 -8.98 -2.58 -1.74
C LEU A 161 -7.46 -2.55 -1.56
N GLY A 162 -6.97 -2.87 -0.36
CA GLY A 162 -5.54 -3.01 -0.08
C GLY A 162 -4.90 -4.09 -0.96
N ILE A 163 -5.51 -5.27 -1.03
CA ILE A 163 -5.06 -6.38 -1.90
C ILE A 163 -5.00 -5.95 -3.36
N TYR A 164 -6.07 -5.31 -3.86
CA TYR A 164 -6.11 -4.81 -5.23
C TYR A 164 -4.98 -3.80 -5.50
N GLY A 165 -4.76 -2.86 -4.59
CA GLY A 165 -3.69 -1.87 -4.68
C GLY A 165 -2.29 -2.51 -4.68
N PHE A 166 -2.04 -3.51 -3.84
CA PHE A 166 -0.77 -4.26 -3.86
C PHE A 166 -0.56 -4.98 -5.20
N ILE A 167 -1.60 -5.60 -5.76
CA ILE A 167 -1.53 -6.29 -7.06
C ILE A 167 -1.17 -5.29 -8.16
N GLU A 168 -1.89 -4.18 -8.26
CA GLU A 168 -1.55 -3.14 -9.25
C GLU A 168 -0.14 -2.61 -9.04
N GLY A 169 0.25 -2.28 -7.82
CA GLY A 169 1.55 -1.68 -7.53
C GLY A 169 2.73 -2.64 -7.79
N THR A 170 2.57 -3.93 -7.51
CA THR A 170 3.62 -4.94 -7.71
C THR A 170 3.72 -5.44 -9.15
N LYS A 171 2.69 -5.23 -9.97
CA LYS A 171 2.63 -5.74 -11.35
C LYS A 171 2.68 -4.65 -12.41
N THR A 172 2.87 -3.39 -12.04
CA THR A 172 2.91 -2.28 -12.98
C THR A 172 4.16 -1.45 -12.75
N VAL A 173 4.84 -1.07 -13.84
CA VAL A 173 5.99 -0.16 -13.79
C VAL A 173 5.53 1.13 -13.11
N PRO A 174 6.16 1.55 -12.00
CA PRO A 174 5.82 2.78 -11.30
C PRO A 174 5.83 4.01 -12.21
N TYR A 175 4.91 4.94 -11.95
CA TYR A 175 4.77 6.16 -12.73
C TYR A 175 5.94 7.15 -12.54
#